data_AF-A0A9D4T4Q5-F1
#
_entry.id   AF-A0A9D4T4Q5-F1
#
_cell.length_a   1.000
_cell.length_b   1.000
_cell.length_c   1.000
_cell.angle_alpha   90.00
_cell.angle_beta   90.00
_cell.angle_gamma   90.00
#
_symmetry.space_group_name_H-M   'P 1'
#
loop_
_entity.id
_entity.type
_entity.pdbx_description
1 polymer ?
#
loop_
_entity_poly.entity_id
_entity_poly.type
_entity_poly.pdbx_seq_one_letter_code
_entity_poly.pdbx_strand_id
1 'polypeptide(L)'
;MATIVKSPFDDCELDFRKNFGGYILEHLRLNPNSKLINATSYDERTYGDIANQAEAVHGALESLGVCAGDTLCLMVDNRLELLPMLVGAACANVGVVYEIPGYAVEVLIEWMKNIDFTAICCELSNVDSALELKARLPTIKHVIVLGEGKNLPSGTEAAVILWSQLIKMGTKARRLSALAVEYQANRICYVAPTSGTVGKPRMVVHCHDSLVASVQSISHQQHMGLTVEDVLLCTSPLGHVYALFACVCKAIVHGATCAFLKKAETDALLEAIQRLKASPYLRIKDDMWPP
;
A
#
# COMPACT_ATOMS: atom_id res chain seq x y z
N MET A 1 21.26 -36.11 2.28
CA MET A 1 20.40 -35.51 3.33
C MET A 1 20.27 -34.03 3.02
N ALA A 2 19.06 -33.47 3.00
CA ALA A 2 18.89 -32.03 2.82
C ALA A 2 19.22 -31.34 4.15
N THR A 3 20.21 -30.45 4.16
CA THR A 3 20.53 -29.62 5.33
C THR A 3 19.45 -28.55 5.46
N ILE A 4 18.67 -28.60 6.55
CA ILE A 4 17.72 -27.54 6.91
C ILE A 4 18.45 -26.55 7.81
N VAL A 5 18.45 -25.27 7.41
CA VAL A 5 18.99 -24.17 8.22
C VAL A 5 17.82 -23.41 8.85
N LYS A 6 17.89 -23.18 10.17
CA LYS A 6 16.91 -22.39 10.93
C LYS A 6 17.53 -21.07 11.38
N SER A 7 16.67 -20.09 11.66
CA SER A 7 17.07 -18.84 12.31
C SER A 7 17.78 -19.13 13.65
N PRO A 8 18.78 -18.33 14.04
CA PRO A 8 19.35 -18.40 15.38
C PRO A 8 18.45 -17.76 16.46
N PHE A 9 17.39 -17.06 16.04
CA PHE A 9 16.39 -16.46 16.93
C PHE A 9 15.24 -17.43 17.20
N ASP A 10 14.54 -17.21 18.32
CA ASP A 10 13.37 -18.00 18.69
C ASP A 10 12.25 -17.86 17.65
N ASP A 11 11.45 -18.92 17.49
CA ASP A 11 10.28 -18.89 16.63
C ASP A 11 9.30 -17.82 17.15
N CYS A 12 8.84 -16.94 16.25
CA CYS A 12 7.84 -15.93 16.58
C CYS A 12 6.46 -16.57 16.69
N GLU A 13 5.72 -16.32 17.78
CA GLU A 13 4.30 -16.65 17.83
C GLU A 13 3.53 -15.73 16.87
N LEU A 14 2.77 -16.32 15.94
CA LEU A 14 2.03 -15.59 14.92
C LEU A 14 0.54 -15.54 15.27
N ASP A 15 -0.04 -14.33 15.25
CA ASP A 15 -1.46 -14.09 15.43
C ASP A 15 -2.16 -13.90 14.07
N PHE A 16 -3.13 -14.76 13.77
CA PHE A 16 -3.93 -14.73 12.53
C PHE A 16 -5.38 -14.30 12.75
N ARG A 17 -5.75 -13.78 13.93
CA ARG A 17 -7.13 -13.39 14.27
C ARG A 17 -7.71 -12.29 13.38
N LYS A 18 -6.86 -11.47 12.77
CA LYS A 18 -7.26 -10.39 11.86
C LYS A 18 -6.69 -10.64 10.47
N ASN A 19 -7.44 -10.22 9.45
CA ASN A 19 -6.87 -10.12 8.10
C ASN A 19 -5.75 -9.06 8.09
N PHE A 20 -4.93 -9.05 7.02
CA PHE A 20 -3.84 -8.08 6.88
C PHE A 20 -4.28 -6.62 7.07
N GLY A 21 -5.42 -6.22 6.49
CA GLY A 21 -5.94 -4.86 6.63
C GLY A 21 -6.24 -4.49 8.08
N GLY A 22 -6.96 -5.35 8.80
CA GLY A 22 -7.31 -5.17 10.21
C GLY A 22 -6.08 -5.18 11.13
N TYR A 23 -5.10 -6.03 10.84
CA TYR A 23 -3.82 -6.04 11.58
C TYR A 23 -3.06 -4.72 11.43
N ILE A 24 -2.91 -4.21 10.20
CA ILE A 24 -2.24 -2.92 9.96
C ILE A 24 -3.06 -1.76 10.52
N LEU A 25 -4.39 -1.78 10.37
CA LEU A 25 -5.28 -0.75 10.88
C LEU A 25 -5.20 -0.62 12.41
N GLU A 26 -5.13 -1.74 13.13
CA GLU A 26 -4.91 -1.74 14.58
C GLU A 26 -3.60 -1.03 14.96
N HIS A 27 -2.49 -1.35 14.29
CA HIS A 27 -1.20 -0.72 14.58
C HIS A 27 -1.15 0.77 14.22
N LEU A 28 -1.83 1.19 13.15
CA LEU A 28 -2.02 2.61 12.83
C LEU A 28 -2.79 3.32 13.97
N ARG A 29 -3.78 2.66 14.57
CA ARG A 29 -4.57 3.20 15.69
C ARG A 29 -3.80 3.22 17.01
N LEU A 30 -2.87 2.29 17.23
CA LEU A 30 -2.01 2.28 18.42
C LEU A 30 -1.03 3.46 18.45
N ASN A 31 -0.57 3.93 17.28
CA ASN A 31 0.40 5.01 17.15
C ASN A 31 -0.13 6.15 16.28
N PRO A 32 -1.26 6.80 16.65
CA PRO A 32 -2.00 7.67 15.73
C PRO A 32 -1.25 8.95 15.35
N ASN A 33 -0.26 9.37 16.14
CA ASN A 33 0.53 10.58 15.91
C ASN A 33 1.77 10.34 15.04
N SER A 34 2.18 9.08 14.85
CA SER A 34 3.28 8.72 13.95
C SER A 34 2.89 9.01 12.50
N LYS A 35 3.88 9.18 11.62
CA LYS A 35 3.65 9.80 10.32
C LYS A 35 4.07 8.92 9.15
N LEU A 36 3.36 9.10 8.04
CA LEU A 36 3.85 8.82 6.70
C LEU A 36 4.24 10.15 6.06
N ILE A 37 5.48 10.29 5.60
CA ILE A 37 6.03 11.53 5.06
C ILE A 37 6.47 11.31 3.60
N ASN A 38 5.99 12.15 2.69
CA ASN A 38 6.61 12.29 1.38
C ASN A 38 7.86 13.17 1.54
N ALA A 39 9.04 12.58 1.61
CA ALA A 39 10.30 13.28 1.83
C ALA A 39 10.76 14.12 0.61
N THR A 40 10.03 14.11 -0.50
CA THR A 40 10.27 15.02 -1.64
C THR A 40 9.50 16.34 -1.49
N SER A 41 8.23 16.31 -1.05
CA SER A 41 7.41 17.53 -0.86
C SER A 41 7.31 17.97 0.60
N TYR A 42 7.67 17.10 1.54
CA TYR A 42 7.45 17.20 2.98
C TYR A 42 5.97 17.26 3.38
N ASP A 43 5.07 16.85 2.49
CA ASP A 43 3.70 16.56 2.87
C ASP A 43 3.67 15.33 3.77
N GLU A 44 2.88 15.40 4.82
CA GLU A 44 2.77 14.34 5.81
C GLU A 44 1.31 13.96 6.07
N ARG A 45 1.11 12.73 6.53
CA ARG A 45 -0.17 12.24 7.00
C ARG A 45 0.05 11.44 8.26
N THR A 46 -0.73 11.72 9.31
CA THR A 46 -0.64 10.95 10.56
C THR A 46 -1.22 9.55 10.35
N TYR A 47 -0.80 8.58 11.14
CA TYR A 47 -1.37 7.24 11.11
C TYR A 47 -2.84 7.24 11.49
N GLY A 48 -3.27 8.15 12.36
CA GLY A 48 -4.68 8.40 12.64
C GLY A 48 -5.48 8.82 11.40
N ASP A 49 -4.93 9.72 10.58
CA ASP A 49 -5.54 10.15 9.32
C ASP A 49 -5.55 9.02 8.28
N ILE A 50 -4.47 8.24 8.18
CA ILE A 50 -4.39 7.08 7.29
C ILE A 50 -5.44 6.05 7.69
N ALA A 51 -5.59 5.75 8.99
CA ALA A 51 -6.60 4.83 9.49
C ALA A 51 -8.03 5.31 9.17
N ASN A 52 -8.31 6.60 9.40
CA ASN A 52 -9.61 7.20 9.05
C ASN A 52 -9.90 7.10 7.54
N GLN A 53 -8.89 7.34 6.71
CA GLN A 53 -9.04 7.23 5.25
C GLN A 53 -9.16 5.79 4.79
N ALA A 54 -8.47 4.83 5.40
CA ALA A 54 -8.59 3.41 5.08
C ALA A 54 -10.01 2.89 5.36
N GLU A 55 -10.60 3.30 6.49
CA GLU A 55 -11.99 2.98 6.81
C GLU A 55 -12.98 3.66 5.85
N ALA A 56 -12.70 4.89 5.41
CA ALA A 56 -13.48 5.52 4.36
C ALA A 56 -13.34 4.77 3.04
N VAL A 57 -12.14 4.37 2.63
CA VAL A 57 -11.94 3.53 1.43
C VAL A 57 -12.77 2.26 1.53
N HIS A 58 -12.74 1.55 2.66
CA HIS A 58 -13.57 0.37 2.88
C HIS A 58 -15.06 0.63 2.59
N GLY A 59 -15.66 1.61 3.27
CA GLY A 59 -17.09 1.94 3.06
C GLY A 59 -17.40 2.46 1.64
N ALA A 60 -16.43 3.08 0.98
CA ALA A 60 -16.56 3.54 -0.39
C ALA A 60 -16.56 2.36 -1.37
N LEU A 61 -15.69 1.37 -1.18
CA LEU A 61 -15.67 0.15 -1.97
C LEU A 61 -17.00 -0.62 -1.85
N GLU A 62 -17.54 -0.76 -0.64
CA GLU A 62 -18.88 -1.33 -0.41
C GLU A 62 -19.96 -0.55 -1.17
N SER A 63 -19.93 0.78 -1.10
CA SER A 63 -20.90 1.65 -1.79
C SER A 63 -20.80 1.56 -3.32
N LEU A 64 -19.62 1.25 -3.84
CA LEU A 64 -19.35 1.04 -5.27
C LEU A 64 -19.69 -0.38 -5.73
N GLY A 65 -20.13 -1.25 -4.82
CA GLY A 65 -20.41 -2.66 -5.10
C GLY A 65 -19.14 -3.47 -5.39
N VAL A 66 -17.99 -3.03 -4.86
CA VAL A 66 -16.75 -3.81 -4.84
C VAL A 66 -16.79 -4.70 -3.62
N CYS A 67 -16.78 -6.01 -3.84
CA CYS A 67 -17.03 -7.01 -2.80
C CYS A 67 -15.75 -7.78 -2.42
N ALA A 68 -15.77 -8.44 -1.27
CA ALA A 68 -14.72 -9.38 -0.88
C ALA A 68 -14.45 -10.40 -2.00
N GLY A 69 -13.18 -10.58 -2.37
CA GLY A 69 -12.75 -11.42 -3.49
C GLY A 69 -12.59 -10.70 -4.83
N ASP A 70 -13.12 -9.47 -4.97
CA ASP A 70 -12.81 -8.62 -6.12
C ASP A 70 -11.34 -8.19 -6.11
N THR A 71 -10.83 -7.74 -7.25
CA THR A 71 -9.45 -7.25 -7.40
C THR A 71 -9.41 -5.82 -7.93
N LEU A 72 -8.53 -5.00 -7.35
CA LEU A 72 -8.23 -3.65 -7.82
C LEU A 72 -6.80 -3.60 -8.37
N CYS A 73 -6.59 -2.80 -9.41
CA CYS A 73 -5.25 -2.42 -9.85
C CYS A 73 -4.88 -1.08 -9.20
N LEU A 74 -3.81 -1.02 -8.41
CA LEU A 74 -3.19 0.23 -7.96
C LEU A 74 -2.04 0.56 -8.91
N MET A 75 -2.33 1.35 -9.93
CA MET A 75 -1.38 1.80 -10.96
C MET A 75 -0.86 3.20 -10.62
N VAL A 76 0.01 3.30 -9.61
CA VAL A 76 0.47 4.59 -9.05
C VAL A 76 1.93 4.55 -8.58
N ASP A 77 2.58 5.71 -8.61
CA ASP A 77 3.88 5.92 -7.98
C ASP A 77 3.73 6.11 -6.45
N ASN A 78 4.86 6.31 -5.78
CA ASN A 78 4.92 6.62 -4.35
C ASN A 78 4.12 7.87 -4.00
N ARG A 79 3.14 7.71 -3.10
CA ARG A 79 2.22 8.76 -2.68
C ARG A 79 1.52 8.46 -1.36
N LEU A 80 1.02 9.50 -0.71
CA LEU A 80 0.33 9.40 0.58
C LEU A 80 -0.98 8.59 0.50
N GLU A 81 -1.69 8.63 -0.62
CA GLU A 81 -2.96 7.89 -0.81
C GLU A 81 -2.77 6.38 -1.00
N LEU A 82 -1.55 5.90 -1.29
CA LEU A 82 -1.31 4.48 -1.53
C LEU A 82 -1.67 3.64 -0.30
N LEU A 83 -1.17 4.04 0.88
CA LEU A 83 -1.36 3.29 2.11
C LEU A 83 -2.84 3.20 2.55
N PRO A 84 -3.63 4.29 2.65
CA PRO A 84 -5.04 4.17 3.00
C PRO A 84 -5.84 3.38 1.96
N MET A 85 -5.51 3.49 0.66
CA MET A 85 -6.17 2.70 -0.38
C MET A 85 -5.89 1.20 -0.21
N LEU A 86 -4.64 0.83 0.00
CA LEU A 86 -4.21 -0.56 0.19
C LEU A 86 -4.81 -1.15 1.47
N VAL A 87 -4.73 -0.45 2.60
CA VAL A 87 -5.25 -0.92 3.89
C VAL A 87 -6.78 -1.03 3.84
N GLY A 88 -7.47 -0.04 3.25
CA GLY A 88 -8.93 -0.07 3.12
C GLY A 88 -9.43 -1.21 2.24
N ALA A 89 -8.77 -1.48 1.11
CA ALA A 89 -9.07 -2.63 0.27
C ALA A 89 -8.81 -3.96 1.00
N ALA A 90 -7.68 -4.06 1.72
CA ALA A 90 -7.36 -5.24 2.51
C ALA A 90 -8.36 -5.48 3.65
N CYS A 91 -8.85 -4.42 4.32
CA CYS A 91 -9.93 -4.55 5.31
C CYS A 91 -11.19 -5.15 4.66
N ALA A 92 -11.49 -4.77 3.41
CA ALA A 92 -12.66 -5.25 2.67
C ALA A 92 -12.48 -6.65 2.06
N ASN A 93 -11.36 -7.34 2.34
CA ASN A 93 -10.96 -8.58 1.66
C ASN A 93 -10.93 -8.45 0.12
N VAL A 94 -10.61 -7.26 -0.38
CA VAL A 94 -10.44 -6.97 -1.80
C VAL A 94 -8.95 -7.10 -2.14
N GLY A 95 -8.64 -7.92 -3.15
CA GLY A 95 -7.28 -8.12 -3.62
C GLY A 95 -6.73 -6.88 -4.31
N VAL A 96 -5.44 -6.62 -4.14
CA VAL A 96 -4.75 -5.51 -4.79
C VAL A 96 -3.61 -6.04 -5.66
N VAL A 97 -3.60 -5.67 -6.94
CA VAL A 97 -2.41 -5.75 -7.80
C VAL A 97 -1.75 -4.38 -7.80
N TYR A 98 -0.48 -4.30 -7.41
CA TYR A 98 0.27 -3.05 -7.49
C TYR A 98 1.13 -3.02 -8.75
N GLU A 99 0.91 -1.99 -9.57
CA GLU A 99 1.62 -1.76 -10.81
C GLU A 99 2.29 -0.39 -10.77
N ILE A 100 3.58 -0.34 -11.11
CA ILE A 100 4.29 0.93 -11.24
C ILE A 100 4.01 1.47 -12.64
N PRO A 101 3.45 2.69 -12.80
CA PRO A 101 3.15 3.24 -14.11
C PRO A 101 4.40 3.31 -15.00
N GLY A 102 4.26 2.94 -16.27
CA GLY A 102 5.36 3.02 -17.24
C GLY A 102 5.19 2.15 -18.48
N TYR A 103 4.38 1.10 -18.38
CA TYR A 103 4.03 0.29 -19.56
C TYR A 103 3.05 1.02 -20.47
N ALA A 104 3.22 0.79 -21.78
CA ALA A 104 2.20 1.15 -22.76
C ALA A 104 0.90 0.35 -22.49
N VAL A 105 -0.25 0.95 -22.79
CA VAL A 105 -1.57 0.35 -22.54
C VAL A 105 -1.70 -1.04 -23.18
N GLU A 106 -1.14 -1.26 -24.37
CA GLU A 106 -1.16 -2.59 -25.02
C GLU A 106 -0.45 -3.67 -24.21
N VAL A 107 0.66 -3.32 -23.56
CA VAL A 107 1.40 -4.25 -22.69
C VAL A 107 0.57 -4.55 -21.44
N LEU A 108 -0.07 -3.53 -20.86
CA LEU A 108 -0.97 -3.71 -19.72
C LEU A 108 -2.12 -4.65 -20.06
N ILE A 109 -2.78 -4.46 -21.20
CA ILE A 109 -3.89 -5.31 -21.65
C ILE A 109 -3.48 -6.77 -21.81
N GLU A 110 -2.27 -7.04 -22.30
CA GLU A 110 -1.81 -8.41 -22.54
C GLU A 110 -1.85 -9.27 -21.26
N TRP A 111 -1.46 -8.71 -20.13
CA TRP A 111 -1.47 -9.43 -18.86
C TRP A 111 -2.74 -9.16 -18.04
N MET A 112 -3.29 -7.94 -18.07
CA MET A 112 -4.47 -7.58 -17.28
C MET A 112 -5.72 -8.34 -17.70
N LYS A 113 -5.83 -8.77 -18.97
CA LYS A 113 -6.96 -9.60 -19.43
C LYS A 113 -7.09 -10.96 -18.73
N ASN A 114 -6.07 -11.38 -17.97
CA ASN A 114 -6.07 -12.65 -17.23
C ASN A 114 -6.49 -12.47 -15.76
N ILE A 115 -6.85 -11.25 -15.36
CA ILE A 115 -7.27 -10.90 -13.99
C ILE A 115 -8.56 -10.08 -14.09
N ASP A 116 -9.60 -10.49 -13.37
CA ASP A 116 -10.86 -9.76 -13.32
C ASP A 116 -10.74 -8.55 -12.37
N PHE A 117 -10.25 -7.45 -12.92
CA PHE A 117 -10.18 -6.17 -12.21
C PHE A 117 -11.56 -5.51 -12.14
N THR A 118 -12.01 -5.17 -10.94
CA THR A 118 -13.26 -4.42 -10.71
C THR A 118 -13.01 -2.91 -10.76
N ALA A 119 -11.81 -2.44 -10.38
CA ALA A 119 -11.43 -1.03 -10.51
C ALA A 119 -9.94 -0.85 -10.80
N ILE A 120 -9.61 0.31 -11.39
CA ILE A 120 -8.25 0.84 -11.49
C ILE A 120 -8.16 2.09 -10.62
N CYS A 121 -7.13 2.18 -9.77
CA CYS A 121 -6.73 3.40 -9.11
C CYS A 121 -5.47 3.94 -9.80
N CYS A 122 -5.48 5.20 -10.22
CA CYS A 122 -4.37 5.79 -10.97
C CYS A 122 -4.04 7.20 -10.51
N GLU A 123 -2.89 7.72 -10.94
CA GLU A 123 -2.61 9.16 -10.87
C GLU A 123 -3.30 9.89 -12.01
N LEU A 124 -3.44 11.21 -11.86
CA LEU A 124 -4.00 12.06 -12.90
C LEU A 124 -3.24 11.92 -14.24
N SER A 125 -1.92 11.83 -14.20
CA SER A 125 -1.08 11.66 -15.39
C SER A 125 -1.33 10.35 -16.15
N ASN A 126 -2.00 9.37 -15.52
CA ASN A 126 -2.30 8.06 -16.09
C ASN A 126 -3.80 7.83 -16.30
N VAL A 127 -4.64 8.89 -16.19
CA VAL A 127 -6.10 8.77 -16.29
C VAL A 127 -6.56 8.31 -17.66
N ASP A 128 -5.94 8.79 -18.74
CA ASP A 128 -6.29 8.40 -20.11
C ASP A 128 -6.02 6.90 -20.33
N SER A 129 -4.86 6.41 -19.87
CA SER A 129 -4.51 4.99 -19.89
C SER A 129 -5.52 4.15 -19.09
N ALA A 130 -5.94 4.61 -17.91
CA ALA A 130 -6.92 3.90 -17.08
C ALA A 130 -8.31 3.85 -17.73
N LEU A 131 -8.73 4.94 -18.39
CA LEU A 131 -9.99 5.00 -19.13
C LEU A 131 -9.95 4.11 -20.38
N GLU A 132 -8.82 4.06 -21.10
CA GLU A 132 -8.65 3.13 -22.23
C GLU A 132 -8.69 1.67 -21.78
N LEU A 133 -8.01 1.33 -20.68
CA LEU A 133 -8.07 0.01 -20.07
C LEU A 133 -9.50 -0.36 -19.69
N LYS A 134 -10.24 0.55 -19.06
CA LYS A 134 -11.67 0.35 -18.73
C LYS A 134 -12.53 0.12 -19.97
N ALA A 135 -12.27 0.83 -21.07
CA ALA A 135 -13.02 0.67 -22.32
C ALA A 135 -12.75 -0.69 -22.99
N ARG A 136 -11.56 -1.26 -22.79
CA ARG A 136 -11.11 -2.52 -23.44
C ARG A 136 -11.24 -3.76 -22.56
N LEU A 137 -11.34 -3.60 -21.23
CA LEU A 137 -11.46 -4.69 -20.26
C LEU A 137 -12.80 -4.57 -19.51
N PRO A 138 -13.83 -5.34 -19.91
CA PRO A 138 -15.22 -5.11 -19.49
C PRO A 138 -15.50 -5.37 -18.01
N THR A 139 -14.59 -6.06 -17.30
CA THR A 139 -14.72 -6.29 -15.85
C THR A 139 -14.50 -5.01 -15.05
N ILE A 140 -13.80 -4.02 -15.62
CA ILE A 140 -13.41 -2.78 -14.93
C ILE A 140 -14.61 -1.84 -14.86
N LYS A 141 -15.19 -1.73 -13.66
CA LYS A 141 -16.38 -0.91 -13.39
C LYS A 141 -16.01 0.51 -13.00
N HIS A 142 -14.89 0.72 -12.30
CA HIS A 142 -14.54 2.02 -11.74
C HIS A 142 -13.11 2.47 -12.08
N VAL A 143 -12.93 3.77 -12.32
CA VAL A 143 -11.61 4.42 -12.38
C VAL A 143 -11.55 5.43 -11.24
N ILE A 144 -10.57 5.27 -10.35
CA ILE A 144 -10.38 6.10 -9.16
C ILE A 144 -9.09 6.90 -9.32
N VAL A 145 -9.19 8.23 -9.37
CA VAL A 145 -8.03 9.10 -9.52
C VAL A 145 -7.54 9.53 -8.14
N LEU A 146 -6.35 9.07 -7.76
CA LEU A 146 -5.72 9.43 -6.50
C LEU A 146 -5.12 10.84 -6.57
N GLY A 147 -5.29 11.62 -5.48
CA GLY A 147 -4.77 12.98 -5.33
C GLY A 147 -5.83 14.05 -5.45
N GLU A 148 -5.43 15.29 -5.69
CA GLU A 148 -6.36 16.43 -5.68
C GLU A 148 -7.36 16.43 -6.85
N GLY A 149 -7.03 15.77 -7.96
CA GLY A 149 -7.91 15.71 -9.14
C GLY A 149 -8.11 17.07 -9.84
N LYS A 150 -7.20 18.03 -9.62
CA LYS A 150 -7.19 19.30 -10.36
C LYS A 150 -6.77 19.04 -11.80
N ASN A 151 -7.41 19.70 -12.78
CA ASN A 151 -7.09 19.59 -14.21
C ASN A 151 -7.34 18.19 -14.81
N LEU A 152 -8.48 17.57 -14.48
CA LEU A 152 -8.96 16.43 -15.25
C LEU A 152 -9.09 16.81 -16.74
N PRO A 153 -8.80 15.88 -17.68
CA PRO A 153 -9.10 16.10 -19.08
C PRO A 153 -10.60 16.39 -19.27
N SER A 154 -10.91 17.44 -20.04
CA SER A 154 -12.29 17.88 -20.25
C SER A 154 -13.19 16.74 -20.74
N GLY A 155 -14.32 16.52 -20.08
CA GLY A 155 -15.30 15.49 -20.45
C GLY A 155 -15.07 14.13 -19.78
N THR A 156 -14.04 13.98 -18.95
CA THR A 156 -13.77 12.73 -18.19
C THR A 156 -14.39 12.72 -16.80
N GLU A 157 -14.96 13.83 -16.33
CA GLU A 157 -15.38 14.04 -14.94
C GLU A 157 -16.47 13.06 -14.49
N ALA A 158 -17.34 12.63 -15.40
CA ALA A 158 -18.39 11.64 -15.12
C ALA A 158 -17.89 10.19 -15.19
N ALA A 159 -16.71 9.96 -15.77
CA ALA A 159 -16.13 8.63 -15.98
C ALA A 159 -15.16 8.20 -14.87
N VAL A 160 -14.81 9.11 -13.95
CA VAL A 160 -13.85 8.87 -12.88
C VAL A 160 -14.41 9.25 -11.51
N ILE A 161 -13.83 8.67 -10.47
CA ILE A 161 -14.09 9.00 -9.07
C ILE A 161 -12.82 9.64 -8.50
N LEU A 162 -12.89 10.90 -8.09
CA LEU A 162 -11.77 11.56 -7.43
C LEU A 162 -11.57 11.01 -6.02
N TRP A 163 -10.33 10.99 -5.54
CA TRP A 163 -10.01 10.59 -4.16
C TRP A 163 -10.88 11.31 -3.11
N SER A 164 -11.08 12.62 -3.26
CA SER A 164 -11.93 13.40 -2.34
C SER A 164 -13.40 12.94 -2.35
N GLN A 165 -13.91 12.52 -3.51
CA GLN A 165 -15.26 11.97 -3.66
C GLN A 165 -15.35 10.57 -3.03
N LEU A 166 -14.33 9.72 -3.26
CA LEU A 166 -14.21 8.39 -2.66
C LEU A 166 -14.25 8.48 -1.13
N ILE A 167 -13.40 9.32 -0.54
CA ILE A 167 -13.33 9.51 0.92
C ILE A 167 -14.66 10.06 1.47
N LYS A 168 -15.29 11.02 0.77
CA LYS A 168 -16.59 11.57 1.20
C LYS A 168 -17.71 10.53 1.15
N MET A 169 -17.74 9.69 0.12
CA MET A 169 -18.68 8.59 -0.04
C MET A 169 -18.51 7.57 1.10
N GLY A 170 -17.28 7.12 1.31
CA GLY A 170 -16.93 6.16 2.35
C GLY A 170 -17.22 6.62 3.77
N THR A 171 -16.87 7.87 4.09
CA THR A 171 -17.14 8.46 5.41
C THR A 171 -18.63 8.45 5.75
N LYS A 172 -19.52 8.61 4.76
CA LYS A 172 -20.98 8.51 4.96
C LYS A 172 -21.43 7.07 5.21
N ALA A 173 -20.85 6.12 4.48
CA ALA A 173 -21.14 4.69 4.62
C ALA A 173 -20.64 4.10 5.95
N ARG A 174 -19.54 4.64 6.50
CA ARG A 174 -18.86 4.19 7.75
C ARG A 174 -19.75 4.10 8.99
N ARG A 175 -20.97 4.65 8.98
CA ARG A 175 -21.88 4.54 10.14
C ARG A 175 -22.41 3.12 10.40
N LEU A 176 -22.05 2.09 9.62
CA LEU A 176 -22.74 0.79 9.65
C LEU A 176 -21.89 -0.50 9.76
N SER A 177 -20.57 -0.51 9.58
CA SER A 177 -19.78 -1.77 9.62
C SER A 177 -18.71 -1.79 10.72
N ALA A 178 -18.73 -2.84 11.55
CA ALA A 178 -17.60 -3.20 12.40
C ALA A 178 -16.51 -3.78 11.50
N LEU A 179 -15.30 -3.22 11.55
CA LEU A 179 -14.15 -3.57 10.68
C LEU A 179 -13.58 -4.98 10.92
N ALA A 180 -14.24 -5.80 11.74
CA ALA A 180 -13.92 -7.21 11.91
C ALA A 180 -14.53 -7.99 10.75
N VAL A 181 -13.86 -7.98 9.60
CA VAL A 181 -14.24 -8.83 8.48
C VAL A 181 -13.62 -10.20 8.71
N GLU A 182 -14.47 -11.21 8.93
CA GLU A 182 -14.02 -12.60 8.88
C GLU A 182 -13.38 -12.86 7.51
N TYR A 183 -12.21 -13.51 7.51
CA TYR A 183 -11.54 -13.91 6.30
C TYR A 183 -11.24 -15.40 6.34
N GLN A 184 -11.25 -16.01 5.16
CA GLN A 184 -10.84 -17.39 5.01
C GLN A 184 -9.32 -17.44 4.84
N ALA A 185 -8.69 -18.46 5.43
CA ALA A 185 -7.29 -18.74 5.17
C ALA A 185 -7.04 -18.83 3.65
N ASN A 186 -5.87 -18.35 3.22
CA ASN A 186 -5.44 -18.26 1.82
C ASN A 186 -6.26 -17.29 0.94
N ARG A 187 -7.12 -16.43 1.51
CA ARG A 187 -7.76 -15.34 0.76
C ARG A 187 -6.69 -14.39 0.20
N ILE A 188 -6.71 -14.15 -1.10
CA ILE A 188 -5.81 -13.23 -1.81
C ILE A 188 -5.99 -11.82 -1.26
N CYS A 189 -4.88 -11.18 -0.89
CA CYS A 189 -4.86 -9.79 -0.42
C CYS A 189 -4.02 -8.91 -1.34
N TYR A 190 -2.90 -9.44 -1.83
CA TYR A 190 -1.94 -8.64 -2.58
C TYR A 190 -1.30 -9.47 -3.69
N VAL A 191 -1.05 -8.88 -4.84
CA VAL A 191 -0.40 -9.50 -5.97
C VAL A 191 0.71 -8.57 -6.43
N ALA A 192 1.94 -9.09 -6.41
CA ALA A 192 3.13 -8.38 -6.84
C ALA A 192 3.54 -8.88 -8.24
N PRO A 193 3.40 -8.07 -9.30
CA PRO A 193 4.03 -8.34 -10.58
C PRO A 193 5.55 -8.37 -10.41
N THR A 194 6.19 -9.39 -10.95
CA THR A 194 7.65 -9.51 -10.99
C THR A 194 8.10 -9.53 -12.44
N SER A 195 9.22 -8.85 -12.75
CA SER A 195 9.71 -8.65 -14.12
C SER A 195 9.86 -9.95 -14.92
N GLY A 196 10.05 -11.09 -14.26
CA GLY A 196 10.18 -12.39 -14.92
C GLY A 196 11.38 -12.43 -15.88
N THR A 197 11.75 -13.62 -16.34
CA THR A 197 12.90 -13.78 -17.25
C THR A 197 12.51 -13.70 -18.74
N VAL A 198 11.22 -13.48 -19.06
CA VAL A 198 10.68 -13.66 -20.43
C VAL A 198 9.79 -12.48 -20.87
N GLY A 199 10.00 -11.27 -20.34
CA GLY A 199 9.33 -10.03 -20.77
C GLY A 199 7.85 -9.89 -20.40
N LYS A 200 7.22 -10.94 -19.86
CA LYS A 200 5.86 -10.91 -19.30
C LYS A 200 5.93 -10.99 -17.77
N PRO A 201 5.23 -10.10 -17.04
CA PRO A 201 5.26 -10.13 -15.59
C PRO A 201 4.65 -11.42 -15.06
N ARG A 202 5.32 -12.05 -14.08
CA ARG A 202 4.74 -13.15 -13.30
C ARG A 202 4.05 -12.58 -12.09
N MET A 203 2.83 -13.06 -11.82
CA MET A 203 2.02 -12.61 -10.70
C MET A 203 2.34 -13.43 -9.45
N VAL A 204 3.00 -12.81 -8.47
CA VAL A 204 3.23 -13.43 -7.16
C VAL A 204 2.06 -13.11 -6.25
N VAL A 205 1.30 -14.13 -5.90
CA VAL A 205 0.09 -14.00 -5.10
C VAL A 205 0.43 -14.12 -3.61
N HIS A 206 0.01 -13.13 -2.83
CA HIS A 206 0.08 -13.11 -1.39
C HIS A 206 -1.32 -13.12 -0.78
N CYS A 207 -1.58 -14.10 0.07
CA CYS A 207 -2.78 -14.16 0.89
C CYS A 207 -2.62 -13.37 2.20
N HIS A 208 -3.73 -13.03 2.86
CA HIS A 208 -3.69 -12.33 4.15
C HIS A 208 -2.78 -13.02 5.17
N ASP A 209 -2.85 -14.34 5.31
CA ASP A 209 -2.00 -15.09 6.27
C ASP A 209 -0.52 -14.93 5.96
N SER A 210 -0.13 -15.01 4.69
CA SER A 210 1.27 -14.85 4.27
C SER A 210 1.80 -13.45 4.55
N LEU A 211 0.97 -12.41 4.34
CA LEU A 211 1.35 -11.04 4.62
C LEU A 211 1.46 -10.80 6.13
N VAL A 212 0.47 -11.26 6.90
CA VAL A 212 0.44 -11.13 8.37
C VAL A 212 1.63 -11.86 9.02
N ALA A 213 1.94 -13.08 8.57
CA ALA A 213 3.11 -13.82 9.01
C ALA A 213 4.42 -13.08 8.69
N SER A 214 4.54 -12.54 7.47
CA SER A 214 5.73 -11.80 7.02
C SER A 214 5.95 -10.55 7.87
N VAL A 215 4.89 -9.77 8.12
CA VAL A 215 4.96 -8.54 8.91
C VAL A 215 5.31 -8.82 10.37
N GLN A 216 4.68 -9.82 11.00
CA GLN A 216 5.01 -10.20 12.37
C GLN A 216 6.45 -10.69 12.50
N SER A 217 6.93 -11.49 11.53
CA SER A 217 8.29 -12.02 11.55
C SER A 217 9.34 -10.92 11.36
N ILE A 218 9.15 -10.00 10.42
CA ILE A 218 10.14 -8.93 10.14
C ILE A 218 10.14 -7.81 11.19
N SER A 219 9.03 -7.67 11.92
CA SER A 219 8.84 -6.67 12.98
C SER A 219 9.05 -7.26 14.38
N HIS A 220 9.54 -8.49 14.47
CA HIS A 220 9.90 -9.08 15.75
C HIS A 220 10.94 -8.22 16.46
N GLN A 221 10.80 -8.02 17.77
CA GLN A 221 11.64 -7.07 18.52
C GLN A 221 13.13 -7.40 18.45
N GLN A 222 13.48 -8.68 18.33
CA GLN A 222 14.87 -9.14 18.16
C GLN A 222 15.44 -8.74 16.77
N HIS A 223 14.60 -8.36 15.82
CA HIS A 223 14.98 -7.96 14.46
C HIS A 223 14.99 -6.43 14.31
N MET A 224 16.08 -5.79 14.77
CA MET A 224 16.45 -4.36 14.60
C MET A 224 15.88 -3.33 15.61
N GLY A 225 14.95 -3.70 16.48
CA GLY A 225 14.58 -2.89 17.66
C GLY A 225 14.20 -1.43 17.38
N LEU A 226 13.24 -1.20 16.46
CA LEU A 226 12.70 0.14 16.19
C LEU A 226 11.80 0.63 17.32
N THR A 227 11.73 1.94 17.43
CA THR A 227 10.97 2.71 18.40
C THR A 227 10.15 3.80 17.69
N VAL A 228 9.24 4.43 18.42
CA VAL A 228 8.41 5.52 17.91
C VAL A 228 9.21 6.77 17.53
N GLU A 229 10.46 6.88 17.99
CA GLU A 229 11.37 8.00 17.70
C GLU A 229 12.10 7.83 16.36
N ASP A 230 12.13 6.62 15.80
CA ASP A 230 12.86 6.33 14.58
C ASP A 230 12.10 6.83 13.33
N VAL A 231 12.86 7.25 12.32
CA VAL A 231 12.35 7.59 10.98
C VAL A 231 12.99 6.64 9.96
N LEU A 232 12.19 5.77 9.34
CA LEU A 232 12.63 4.90 8.25
C LEU A 232 12.41 5.56 6.91
N LEU A 233 13.49 5.73 6.12
CA LEU A 233 13.42 6.29 4.77
C LEU A 233 13.36 5.20 3.70
N CYS A 234 12.24 5.10 3.01
CA CYS A 234 12.02 4.23 1.86
C CYS A 234 12.45 4.90 0.56
N THR A 235 13.44 4.33 -0.10
CA THR A 235 13.91 4.74 -1.43
C THR A 235 13.32 3.91 -2.57
N SER A 236 12.60 2.83 -2.25
CA SER A 236 11.96 1.94 -3.21
C SER A 236 10.47 2.29 -3.39
N PRO A 237 9.83 1.80 -4.47
CA PRO A 237 8.39 1.87 -4.62
C PRO A 237 7.68 1.24 -3.42
N LEU A 238 6.81 1.98 -2.75
CA LEU A 238 6.16 1.61 -1.49
C LEU A 238 5.31 0.34 -1.61
N GLY A 239 4.68 0.12 -2.77
CA GLY A 239 3.92 -1.09 -3.04
C GLY A 239 4.80 -2.28 -3.45
N HIS A 240 6.08 -2.09 -3.75
CA HIS A 240 6.94 -3.24 -3.97
C HIS A 240 7.03 -4.06 -2.68
N VAL A 241 6.80 -5.38 -2.74
CA VAL A 241 6.63 -6.24 -1.55
C VAL A 241 7.76 -6.11 -0.53
N TYR A 242 9.00 -5.90 -0.99
CA TYR A 242 10.13 -5.61 -0.12
C TYR A 242 9.95 -4.32 0.70
N ALA A 243 9.62 -3.21 0.05
CA ALA A 243 9.44 -1.91 0.69
C ALA A 243 8.22 -1.91 1.62
N LEU A 244 7.13 -2.54 1.16
CA LEU A 244 5.91 -2.71 1.93
C LEU A 244 6.20 -3.38 3.28
N PHE A 245 6.98 -4.46 3.31
CA PHE A 245 7.32 -5.13 4.57
C PHE A 245 8.45 -4.48 5.34
N ALA A 246 9.62 -4.34 4.70
CA ALA A 246 10.86 -3.96 5.38
C ALA A 246 10.87 -2.49 5.83
N CYS A 247 10.01 -1.65 5.25
CA CYS A 247 9.90 -0.24 5.62
C CYS A 247 8.52 0.10 6.14
N VAL A 248 7.47 -0.05 5.32
CA VAL A 248 6.14 0.51 5.63
C VAL A 248 5.48 -0.20 6.80
N CYS A 249 5.21 -1.50 6.66
CA CYS A 249 4.57 -2.30 7.71
C CYS A 249 5.44 -2.35 8.97
N LYS A 250 6.77 -2.47 8.82
CA LYS A 250 7.69 -2.45 9.95
C LYS A 250 7.61 -1.13 10.73
N ALA A 251 7.61 0.01 10.06
CA ALA A 251 7.44 1.31 10.72
C ALA A 251 6.10 1.39 11.46
N ILE A 252 5.01 0.94 10.81
CA ILE A 252 3.67 0.95 11.40
C ILE A 252 3.60 0.09 12.66
N VAL A 253 4.14 -1.14 12.63
CA VAL A 253 4.10 -2.06 13.79
C VAL A 253 4.85 -1.49 14.99
N HIS A 254 6.01 -0.86 14.77
CA HIS A 254 6.79 -0.24 15.84
C HIS A 254 6.35 1.19 16.19
N GLY A 255 5.38 1.76 15.47
CA GLY A 255 4.98 3.16 15.62
C GLY A 255 6.05 4.17 15.19
N ALA A 256 7.07 3.73 14.44
CA ALA A 256 8.07 4.63 13.86
C ALA A 256 7.46 5.49 12.75
N THR A 257 8.14 6.56 12.36
CA THR A 257 7.76 7.33 11.16
C THR A 257 8.27 6.62 9.91
N CYS A 258 7.43 6.55 8.88
CA CYS A 258 7.84 6.10 7.54
C CYS A 258 7.96 7.32 6.63
N ALA A 259 9.14 7.59 6.11
CA ALA A 259 9.38 8.58 5.07
C ALA A 259 9.61 7.88 3.73
N PHE A 260 9.23 8.49 2.61
CA PHE A 260 9.49 7.94 1.29
C PHE A 260 9.85 9.03 0.29
N LEU A 261 10.67 8.68 -0.70
CA LEU A 261 10.92 9.56 -1.84
C LEU A 261 9.94 9.23 -2.98
N LYS A 262 9.45 10.26 -3.68
CA LYS A 262 8.64 10.02 -4.89
C LYS A 262 9.46 9.33 -5.97
N LYS A 263 10.72 9.75 -6.13
CA LYS A 263 11.75 9.12 -6.96
C LYS A 263 13.07 9.06 -6.21
N ALA A 264 13.83 7.99 -6.40
CA ALA A 264 15.14 7.85 -5.79
C ALA A 264 16.17 8.74 -6.50
N GLU A 265 16.34 9.95 -5.99
CA GLU A 265 17.36 10.91 -6.44
C GLU A 265 18.33 11.19 -5.30
N THR A 266 19.63 11.21 -5.59
CA THR A 266 20.69 11.30 -4.58
C THR A 266 20.55 12.55 -3.71
N ASP A 267 20.30 13.71 -4.30
CA ASP A 267 20.21 14.96 -3.56
C ASP A 267 19.00 14.97 -2.62
N ALA A 268 17.84 14.51 -3.11
CA ALA A 268 16.63 14.38 -2.29
C ALA A 268 16.81 13.36 -1.16
N LEU A 269 17.56 12.28 -1.39
CA LEU A 269 17.91 11.30 -0.37
C LEU A 269 18.79 11.93 0.73
N LEU A 270 19.86 12.62 0.35
CA LEU A 270 20.77 13.26 1.31
C LEU A 270 20.06 14.35 2.10
N GLU A 271 19.23 15.17 1.45
CA GLU A 271 18.42 16.19 2.10
C GLU A 271 17.43 15.56 3.11
N ALA A 272 16.72 14.50 2.70
CA ALA A 272 15.78 13.80 3.57
C ALA A 272 16.47 13.19 4.80
N ILE A 273 17.64 12.55 4.63
CA ILE A 273 18.45 12.03 5.73
C ILE A 273 18.81 13.16 6.69
N GLN A 274 19.35 14.26 6.18
CA GLN A 274 19.79 15.39 7.01
C GLN A 274 18.64 16.04 7.77
N ARG A 275 17.52 16.28 7.09
CA ARG A 275 16.38 17.04 7.63
C ARG A 275 15.50 16.23 8.56
N LEU A 276 15.22 14.97 8.22
CA LEU A 276 14.32 14.11 9.00
C LEU A 276 15.06 13.26 10.03
N LYS A 277 16.40 13.33 10.06
CA LYS A 277 17.25 12.41 10.83
C LYS A 277 16.89 10.94 10.53
N ALA A 278 16.63 10.66 9.26
CA ALA A 278 16.10 9.38 8.82
C ALA A 278 17.20 8.35 8.51
N SER A 279 16.87 7.08 8.75
CA SER A 279 17.74 5.95 8.47
C SER A 279 17.11 5.05 7.39
N PRO A 280 17.88 4.63 6.37
CA PRO A 280 17.34 3.80 5.29
C PRO A 280 17.20 2.34 5.76
N TYR A 281 15.95 1.84 5.83
CA TYR A 281 15.56 0.45 6.10
C TYR A 281 16.07 -0.24 7.39
N LEU A 282 16.98 0.39 8.12
CA LEU A 282 17.63 -0.14 9.31
C LEU A 282 17.81 1.01 10.32
N ARG A 283 17.62 0.73 11.60
CA ARG A 283 17.89 1.70 12.67
C ARG A 283 19.38 2.02 12.73
N ILE A 284 19.71 3.32 12.70
CA ILE A 284 21.05 3.83 13.02
C ILE A 284 20.97 4.41 14.43
N LYS A 285 21.79 3.88 15.36
CA LYS A 285 21.86 4.39 16.73
C LYS A 285 22.41 5.82 16.74
N ASP A 286 21.99 6.63 17.71
CA ASP A 286 22.32 8.06 17.79
C ASP A 286 23.82 8.35 17.85
N ASP A 287 24.61 7.43 18.40
CA ASP A 287 26.08 7.52 18.47
C ASP A 287 26.78 7.32 17.11
N MET A 288 26.05 6.95 16.06
CA MET A 288 26.57 6.77 14.70
C MET A 288 26.20 7.90 13.74
N TRP A 289 25.44 8.91 14.18
CA TRP A 289 25.16 10.09 13.36
C TRP A 289 26.36 11.05 13.39
N PRO A 290 26.86 11.53 12.24
CA PRO A 290 27.90 12.56 12.23
C PRO A 290 27.36 13.86 12.88
N PRO A 291 28.22 14.61 13.61
CA PRO A 291 27.85 15.83 14.30
C PRO A 291 27.32 16.92 13.37
#